data_AF-S4SN21-F1
#
_entry.id   AF-S4SN21-F1
#
_cell.length_a   1.000
_cell.length_b   1.000
_cell.length_c   1.000
_cell.angle_alpha   90.00
_cell.angle_beta   90.00
_cell.angle_gamma   90.00
#
_symmetry.space_group_name_H-M   'P 1'
#
loop_
_entity.id
_entity.type
_entity.pdbx_description
1 polymer ?
#
loop_
_entity_poly.entity_id
_entity_poly.type
_entity_poly.pdbx_seq_one_letter_code
_entity_poly.pdbx_strand_id
1 'polypeptide(L)'
;RVIYIILDLITSISLISTQNYYTSEPKKKRLSKLERSKMSIEYPLNEIVIGLLLGAGHIQRRSLNDNSRFIYGQSSLRKHHFNYFNHVFELFQPYLSEDFKIKERSFIDKRTTQKYCSINFATLSLPCFNLYRNLFYSSEKIKIVPANIQKLLTPRGLAYWIMVDGSIQNKGLHLNTYNFTNEEVLNLKRTLENMFVDIAK
;
A
#
# COMPACT_ATOMS: atom_id res chain seq x y z
N ARG A 1 15.35 13.81 16.72
CA ARG A 1 14.49 12.69 16.27
C ARG A 1 13.28 13.19 15.47
N VAL A 2 12.54 14.19 15.98
CA VAL A 2 11.40 14.86 15.34
C VAL A 2 11.69 15.41 13.94
N ILE A 3 12.76 16.19 13.81
CA ILE A 3 13.15 16.80 12.52
C ILE A 3 13.42 15.72 11.48
N TYR A 4 14.01 14.59 11.88
CA TYR A 4 14.25 13.46 10.99
C TYR A 4 12.95 12.77 10.56
N ILE A 5 11.98 12.61 11.46
CA ILE A 5 10.65 12.05 11.11
C ILE A 5 9.93 12.95 10.10
N ILE A 6 9.93 14.26 10.34
CA ILE A 6 9.30 15.24 9.45
C ILE A 6 10.05 15.30 8.11
N LEU A 7 11.38 15.26 8.13
CA LEU A 7 12.21 15.23 6.93
C LEU A 7 12.00 13.94 6.13
N ASP A 8 11.86 12.79 6.78
CA ASP A 8 11.58 11.50 6.15
C ASP A 8 10.18 11.47 5.50
N LEU A 9 9.18 12.07 6.15
CA LEU A 9 7.84 12.26 5.59
C LEU A 9 7.90 13.17 4.35
N ILE A 10 8.55 14.33 4.47
CA ILE A 10 8.66 15.32 3.37
C ILE A 10 9.47 14.75 2.20
N THR A 11 10.59 14.09 2.47
CA THR A 11 11.42 13.46 1.42
C THR A 11 10.68 12.32 0.74
N SER A 12 9.96 11.47 1.49
CA SER A 12 9.12 10.42 0.90
C SER A 12 8.06 11.01 -0.03
N ILE A 13 7.40 12.10 0.37
CA ILE A 13 6.41 12.79 -0.47
C ILE A 13 7.07 13.47 -1.69
N SER A 14 8.25 14.06 -1.53
CA SER A 14 8.97 14.80 -2.58
C SER A 14 9.68 13.90 -3.61
N LEU A 15 10.13 12.71 -3.24
CA LEU A 15 10.70 11.73 -4.17
C LEU A 15 9.66 11.24 -5.18
N ILE A 16 8.39 11.20 -4.77
CA ILE A 16 7.25 10.74 -5.59
C ILE A 16 6.88 11.76 -6.67
N SER A 17 7.12 13.06 -6.43
CA SER A 17 6.72 14.12 -7.35
C SER A 17 7.72 14.40 -8.48
N THR A 18 8.92 13.79 -8.45
CA THR A 18 10.06 14.20 -9.32
C THR A 18 10.64 13.10 -10.20
N GLN A 19 10.28 11.83 -10.03
CA GLN A 19 10.86 10.75 -10.84
C GLN A 19 10.18 10.60 -12.21
N ASN A 20 11.00 10.67 -13.26
CA ASN A 20 10.69 10.11 -14.57
C ASN A 20 11.08 8.64 -14.57
N TYR A 21 10.19 7.81 -15.10
CA TYR A 21 10.28 6.36 -14.96
C TYR A 21 10.77 5.71 -16.25
N TYR A 22 11.90 5.02 -16.16
CA TYR A 22 12.42 4.14 -17.21
C TYR A 22 12.66 2.76 -16.59
N THR A 23 12.18 1.71 -17.23
CA THR A 23 12.49 0.33 -16.84
C THR A 23 13.46 -0.26 -17.85
N SER A 24 14.62 -0.71 -17.36
CA SER A 24 15.61 -1.44 -18.15
C SER A 24 15.98 -2.72 -17.40
N GLU A 25 15.34 -3.82 -17.75
CA GLU A 25 15.92 -5.15 -17.96
C GLU A 25 14.81 -6.14 -18.37
N PRO A 26 15.08 -7.06 -19.31
CA PRO A 26 14.10 -8.07 -19.71
C PRO A 26 13.86 -9.04 -18.55
N LYS A 27 12.62 -9.06 -18.04
CA LYS A 27 12.20 -10.02 -17.00
C LYS A 27 12.00 -11.39 -17.65
N LYS A 28 11.90 -12.47 -16.88
CA LYS A 28 11.54 -13.79 -17.44
C LYS A 28 10.02 -13.96 -17.47
N LYS A 29 9.49 -14.52 -18.56
CA LYS A 29 8.06 -14.87 -18.73
C LYS A 29 7.44 -15.70 -17.58
N ARG A 30 8.19 -16.61 -16.94
CA ARG A 30 7.71 -17.42 -15.80
C ARG A 30 8.82 -17.75 -14.81
N LEU A 31 8.63 -17.37 -13.55
CA LEU A 31 9.53 -17.72 -12.44
C LEU A 31 9.35 -19.17 -11.99
N SER A 32 10.46 -19.88 -11.81
CA SER A 32 10.56 -21.20 -11.18
C SER A 32 10.21 -21.16 -9.68
N LYS A 33 10.00 -22.35 -9.07
CA LYS A 33 9.69 -22.44 -7.63
C LYS A 33 10.82 -21.86 -6.76
N LEU A 34 12.08 -22.12 -7.15
CA LEU A 34 13.26 -21.62 -6.44
C LEU A 34 13.43 -20.10 -6.57
N GLU A 35 13.20 -19.54 -7.76
CA GLU A 35 13.24 -18.09 -7.95
C GLU A 35 12.14 -17.40 -7.11
N ARG A 36 10.92 -17.95 -7.12
CA ARG A 36 9.81 -17.43 -6.30
C ARG A 36 10.11 -17.47 -4.80
N SER A 37 10.75 -18.53 -4.31
CA SER A 37 11.11 -18.63 -2.88
C SER A 37 12.22 -17.69 -2.46
N LYS A 38 13.04 -17.21 -3.40
CA LYS A 38 14.12 -16.24 -3.14
C LYS A 38 13.63 -14.80 -3.14
N MET A 39 12.44 -14.52 -3.66
CA MET A 39 11.88 -13.17 -3.63
C MET A 39 11.52 -12.78 -2.20
N SER A 40 12.06 -11.64 -1.76
CA SER A 40 11.81 -10.98 -0.48
C SER A 40 11.19 -9.60 -0.74
N ILE A 41 10.49 -9.05 0.24
CA ILE A 41 10.12 -7.63 0.24
C ILE A 41 11.10 -6.93 1.19
N GLU A 42 12.06 -6.20 0.63
CA GLU A 42 13.15 -5.57 1.38
C GLU A 42 12.91 -4.10 1.67
N TYR A 43 13.79 -3.51 2.46
CA TYR A 43 13.80 -2.06 2.68
C TYR A 43 14.05 -1.31 1.36
N PRO A 44 13.32 -0.20 1.08
CA PRO A 44 12.30 0.44 1.91
C PRO A 44 10.86 -0.06 1.66
N LEU A 45 10.65 -0.98 0.71
CA LEU A 45 9.32 -1.44 0.28
C LEU A 45 8.55 -2.15 1.40
N ASN A 46 9.24 -2.84 2.31
CA ASN A 46 8.61 -3.49 3.46
C ASN A 46 7.83 -2.50 4.34
N GLU A 47 8.36 -1.29 4.57
CA GLU A 47 7.68 -0.23 5.32
C GLU A 47 6.51 0.37 4.53
N ILE A 48 6.71 0.55 3.22
CA ILE A 48 5.71 1.12 2.31
C ILE A 48 4.48 0.20 2.25
N VAL A 49 4.69 -1.11 2.16
CA VAL A 49 3.61 -2.11 2.12
C VAL A 49 2.73 -2.01 3.36
N ILE A 50 3.28 -1.74 4.56
CA ILE A 50 2.50 -1.54 5.78
C ILE A 50 1.51 -0.37 5.61
N GLY A 51 1.99 0.77 5.11
CA GLY A 51 1.16 1.95 4.85
C GLY A 51 0.07 1.69 3.81
N LEU A 52 0.44 1.08 2.69
CA LEU A 52 -0.51 0.70 1.64
C LEU A 52 -1.57 -0.28 2.16
N LEU A 53 -1.19 -1.22 3.04
CA LEU A 53 -2.12 -2.18 3.64
C LEU A 53 -2.96 -1.59 4.77
N LEU A 54 -2.60 -0.46 5.39
CA LEU A 54 -3.57 0.25 6.23
C LEU A 54 -4.62 0.98 5.40
N GLY A 55 -4.28 1.35 4.16
CA GLY A 55 -5.20 2.00 3.23
C GLY A 55 -5.81 1.08 2.15
N ALA A 56 -5.74 1.50 0.88
CA ALA A 56 -6.35 0.83 -0.27
C ALA A 56 -5.64 -0.44 -0.79
N GLY A 57 -4.47 -0.80 -0.26
CA GLY A 57 -3.75 -2.02 -0.62
C GLY A 57 -4.48 -3.29 -0.14
N HIS A 58 -4.38 -4.36 -0.92
CA HIS A 58 -5.05 -5.63 -0.63
C HIS A 58 -4.13 -6.84 -0.87
N ILE A 59 -4.10 -7.79 0.06
CA ILE A 59 -3.46 -9.10 -0.12
C ILE A 59 -4.51 -10.17 -0.38
N GLN A 60 -4.50 -10.71 -1.59
CA GLN A 60 -5.36 -11.82 -1.99
C GLN A 60 -4.63 -13.15 -1.90
N ARG A 61 -5.29 -14.15 -1.32
CA ARG A 61 -4.89 -15.56 -1.36
C ARG A 61 -6.08 -16.40 -1.84
N ARG A 62 -5.88 -17.21 -2.88
CA ARG A 62 -6.98 -17.96 -3.54
C ARG A 62 -7.40 -19.21 -2.77
N SER A 63 -6.44 -19.97 -2.26
CA SER A 63 -6.66 -21.13 -1.39
C SER A 63 -5.69 -21.13 -0.21
N LEU A 64 -5.93 -21.95 0.81
CA LEU A 64 -5.08 -22.01 2.01
C LEU A 64 -3.63 -22.38 1.69
N ASN A 65 -3.42 -23.19 0.66
CA ASN A 65 -2.10 -23.68 0.24
C ASN A 65 -1.44 -22.79 -0.83
N ASP A 66 -2.13 -21.74 -1.30
CA ASP A 66 -1.59 -20.84 -2.29
C ASP A 66 -0.75 -19.72 -1.68
N ASN A 67 0.23 -19.27 -2.46
CA ASN A 67 0.91 -18.02 -2.18
C ASN A 67 -0.02 -16.81 -2.40
N SER A 68 0.26 -15.76 -1.65
CA SER A 68 -0.51 -14.53 -1.67
C SER A 68 0.01 -13.56 -2.74
N ARG A 69 -0.82 -12.62 -3.17
CA ARG A 69 -0.44 -11.53 -4.06
C ARG A 69 -0.93 -10.20 -3.54
N PHE A 70 -0.10 -9.18 -3.69
CA PHE A 70 -0.50 -7.79 -3.50
C PHE A 70 -1.26 -7.25 -4.70
N ILE A 71 -2.34 -6.52 -4.43
CA ILE A 71 -3.22 -5.84 -5.38
C ILE A 71 -3.35 -4.40 -4.91
N TYR A 72 -3.20 -3.48 -5.86
CA TYR A 72 -3.42 -2.04 -5.61
C TYR A 72 -4.16 -1.43 -6.78
N GLY A 73 -5.04 -0.47 -6.48
CA GLY A 73 -5.80 0.24 -7.49
C GLY A 73 -6.17 1.64 -7.04
N GLN A 74 -6.41 2.50 -8.02
CA GLN A 74 -6.86 3.87 -7.82
C GLN A 74 -7.88 4.27 -8.91
N SER A 75 -8.65 5.32 -8.67
CA SER A 75 -9.28 6.08 -9.74
C SER A 75 -8.24 6.68 -10.68
N SER A 76 -8.50 6.59 -11.98
CA SER A 76 -7.66 7.21 -13.02
C SER A 76 -8.22 8.53 -13.55
N LEU A 77 -9.27 9.06 -12.92
CA LEU A 77 -9.90 10.30 -13.37
C LEU A 77 -9.06 11.55 -13.06
N ARG A 78 -8.32 11.53 -11.95
CA ARG A 78 -7.52 12.66 -11.49
C ARG A 78 -6.04 12.38 -11.74
N LYS A 79 -5.34 13.36 -12.34
CA LYS A 79 -3.92 13.22 -12.68
C LYS A 79 -3.03 12.87 -11.48
N HIS A 80 -3.26 13.47 -10.31
CA HIS A 80 -2.47 13.18 -9.11
C HIS A 80 -2.65 11.74 -8.60
N HIS A 81 -3.88 11.20 -8.69
CA HIS A 81 -4.14 9.80 -8.36
C HIS A 81 -3.46 8.84 -9.34
N PHE A 82 -3.50 9.18 -10.64
CA PHE A 82 -2.80 8.41 -11.68
C PHE A 82 -1.28 8.41 -11.47
N ASN A 83 -0.70 9.57 -11.18
CA ASN A 83 0.73 9.70 -10.89
C ASN A 83 1.14 8.88 -9.66
N TYR A 84 0.36 8.95 -8.58
CA TYR A 84 0.63 8.17 -7.38
C TYR A 84 0.48 6.66 -7.63
N PHE A 85 -0.51 6.26 -8.43
CA PHE A 85 -0.65 4.87 -8.86
C PHE A 85 0.60 4.38 -9.63
N ASN A 86 1.11 5.18 -10.58
CA ASN A 86 2.31 4.84 -11.33
C ASN A 86 3.52 4.69 -10.41
N HIS A 87 3.71 5.63 -9.47
CA HIS A 87 4.75 5.53 -8.46
C HIS A 87 4.69 4.21 -7.68
N VAL A 88 3.51 3.83 -7.17
CA VAL A 88 3.33 2.55 -6.48
C VAL A 88 3.59 1.40 -7.45
N PHE A 89 3.12 1.47 -8.69
CA PHE A 89 3.39 0.45 -9.70
C PHE A 89 4.88 0.25 -9.99
N GLU A 90 5.72 1.29 -10.00
CA GLU A 90 7.19 1.15 -10.12
C GLU A 90 7.75 0.27 -9.01
N LEU A 91 7.35 0.56 -7.77
CA LEU A 91 7.89 -0.11 -6.58
C LEU A 91 7.60 -1.61 -6.62
N PHE A 92 6.49 -1.99 -7.24
CA PHE A 92 6.09 -3.38 -7.39
C PHE A 92 6.49 -4.02 -8.73
N GLN A 93 7.18 -3.29 -9.62
CA GLN A 93 7.67 -3.83 -10.89
C GLN A 93 8.40 -5.17 -10.75
N PRO A 94 9.32 -5.36 -9.77
CA PRO A 94 10.04 -6.63 -9.64
C PRO A 94 9.14 -7.84 -9.34
N TYR A 95 7.90 -7.62 -8.89
CA TYR A 95 6.95 -8.65 -8.46
C TYR A 95 5.85 -8.94 -9.50
N LEU A 96 5.91 -8.29 -10.66
CA LEU A 96 4.98 -8.48 -11.77
C LEU A 96 5.53 -9.46 -12.81
N SER A 97 4.65 -10.06 -13.60
CA SER A 97 5.10 -10.79 -14.79
C SER A 97 5.65 -9.82 -15.82
N GLU A 98 6.58 -10.29 -16.65
CA GLU A 98 7.18 -9.50 -17.74
C GLU A 98 6.12 -8.93 -18.70
N ASP A 99 5.08 -9.72 -18.99
CA ASP A 99 3.98 -9.37 -19.88
C ASP A 99 2.80 -8.69 -19.16
N PHE A 100 2.99 -8.26 -17.91
CA PHE A 100 1.91 -7.70 -17.11
C PHE A 100 1.39 -6.40 -17.75
N LYS A 101 0.07 -6.35 -17.95
CA LYS A 101 -0.64 -5.14 -18.39
C LYS A 101 -1.50 -4.60 -17.26
N ILE A 102 -1.40 -3.29 -17.03
CA ILE A 102 -2.29 -2.57 -16.11
C ILE A 102 -3.74 -2.85 -16.52
N LYS A 103 -4.59 -3.09 -15.52
CA LYS A 103 -6.01 -3.35 -15.74
C LYS A 103 -6.78 -2.06 -15.56
N GLU A 104 -7.41 -1.61 -16.63
CA GLU A 104 -8.29 -0.46 -16.61
C GLU A 104 -9.75 -0.92 -16.61
N ARG A 105 -10.59 -0.20 -15.87
CA ARG A 105 -12.03 -0.39 -15.87
C ARG A 105 -12.71 0.97 -15.85
N SER A 106 -13.60 1.20 -16.81
CA SER A 106 -14.49 2.34 -16.83
C SER A 106 -15.94 1.90 -16.82
N PHE A 107 -16.80 2.60 -16.08
CA PHE A 107 -18.24 2.40 -16.11
C PHE A 107 -18.97 3.72 -15.88
N ILE A 108 -20.24 3.79 -16.29
CA ILE A 108 -21.13 4.91 -15.98
C ILE A 108 -22.10 4.44 -14.92
N ASP A 109 -22.18 5.16 -13.81
CA ASP A 109 -23.20 4.92 -12.79
C ASP A 109 -24.56 5.37 -13.34
N LYS A 110 -25.48 4.41 -13.49
CA LYS A 110 -26.81 4.65 -14.05
C LYS A 110 -27.67 5.59 -13.18
N ARG A 111 -27.40 5.69 -11.87
CA ARG A 111 -28.16 6.54 -10.95
C ARG A 111 -27.74 8.00 -11.03
N THR A 112 -26.45 8.24 -11.21
CA THR A 112 -25.84 9.59 -11.14
C THR A 112 -25.36 10.11 -12.48
N THR A 113 -25.42 9.28 -13.53
CA THR A 113 -24.82 9.48 -14.87
C THR A 113 -23.33 9.80 -14.85
N GLN A 114 -22.67 9.62 -13.72
CA GLN A 114 -21.25 9.91 -13.55
C GLN A 114 -20.38 8.79 -14.10
N LYS A 115 -19.36 9.17 -14.87
CA LYS A 115 -18.33 8.25 -15.36
C LYS A 115 -17.29 8.00 -14.28
N TYR A 116 -17.01 6.73 -14.02
CA TYR A 116 -15.95 6.27 -13.15
C TYR A 116 -14.90 5.54 -13.98
N CYS A 117 -13.62 5.86 -13.74
CA CYS A 117 -12.48 5.13 -14.29
C CYS A 117 -11.57 4.71 -13.15
N SER A 118 -11.07 3.49 -13.22
CA SER A 118 -10.16 2.88 -12.25
C SER A 118 -9.08 2.10 -12.96
N ILE A 119 -7.91 2.06 -12.34
CA ILE A 119 -6.72 1.32 -12.74
C ILE A 119 -6.27 0.45 -11.58
N ASN A 120 -5.79 -0.75 -11.87
CA ASN A 120 -5.20 -1.62 -10.87
C ASN A 120 -4.08 -2.49 -11.43
N PHE A 121 -3.18 -2.91 -10.54
CA PHE A 121 -2.24 -3.99 -10.81
C PHE A 121 -2.34 -5.09 -9.75
N ALA A 122 -1.89 -6.29 -10.12
CA ALA A 122 -1.78 -7.42 -9.21
C ALA A 122 -0.44 -8.12 -9.44
N THR A 123 0.35 -8.24 -8.38
CA THR A 123 1.61 -8.99 -8.38
C THR A 123 1.39 -10.48 -8.67
N LEU A 124 2.48 -11.17 -8.98
CA LEU A 124 2.52 -12.62 -8.94
C LEU A 124 2.16 -13.12 -7.53
N SER A 125 1.53 -14.29 -7.45
CA SER A 125 1.39 -15.00 -6.17
C SER A 125 2.77 -15.48 -5.69
N LEU A 126 3.31 -14.85 -4.66
CA LEU A 126 4.68 -15.03 -4.17
C LEU A 126 4.70 -15.30 -2.65
N PRO A 127 5.62 -16.15 -2.16
CA PRO A 127 5.75 -16.45 -0.73
C PRO A 127 5.96 -15.21 0.15
N CYS A 128 6.70 -14.20 -0.33
CA CYS A 128 6.96 -12.98 0.43
C CYS A 128 5.70 -12.20 0.83
N PHE A 129 4.59 -12.34 0.11
CA PHE A 129 3.32 -11.71 0.47
C PHE A 129 2.53 -12.48 1.55
N ASN A 130 2.91 -13.72 1.87
CA ASN A 130 2.21 -14.53 2.87
C ASN A 130 2.35 -13.93 4.29
N LEU A 131 3.50 -13.34 4.60
CA LEU A 131 3.71 -12.62 5.86
C LEU A 131 2.63 -11.54 6.07
N TYR A 132 2.48 -10.67 5.07
CA TYR A 132 1.50 -9.58 5.11
C TYR A 132 0.06 -10.10 5.11
N ARG A 133 -0.22 -11.19 4.38
CA ARG A 133 -1.52 -11.85 4.43
C ARG A 133 -1.88 -12.30 5.85
N ASN A 134 -0.93 -12.91 6.55
CA ASN A 134 -1.14 -13.44 7.90
C ASN A 134 -1.24 -12.33 8.96
N LEU A 135 -0.56 -11.19 8.75
CA LEU A 135 -0.62 -10.04 9.66
C LEU A 135 -1.93 -9.26 9.53
N PHE A 136 -2.38 -8.98 8.30
CA PHE A 136 -3.46 -8.02 8.02
C PHE A 136 -4.82 -8.67 7.74
N TYR A 137 -4.96 -9.98 7.89
CA TYR A 137 -6.25 -10.64 7.65
C TYR A 137 -6.55 -11.73 8.68
N SER A 138 -7.78 -11.72 9.19
CA SER A 138 -8.27 -12.75 10.12
C SER A 138 -8.51 -14.11 9.44
N SER A 139 -8.86 -15.11 10.25
CA SER A 139 -9.33 -16.43 9.79
C SER A 139 -10.53 -16.33 8.84
N GLU A 140 -11.42 -15.38 9.08
CA GLU A 140 -12.62 -15.09 8.26
C GLU A 140 -12.25 -14.33 6.98
N LYS A 141 -10.96 -14.09 6.74
CA LYS A 141 -10.41 -13.39 5.57
C LYS A 141 -10.78 -11.91 5.51
N ILE A 142 -11.23 -11.34 6.61
CA ILE A 142 -11.52 -9.90 6.76
C ILE A 142 -10.21 -9.17 7.05
N LYS A 143 -10.07 -7.96 6.49
CA LYS A 143 -8.89 -7.13 6.70
C LYS A 143 -8.91 -6.55 8.12
N ILE A 144 -7.78 -6.65 8.82
CA ILE A 144 -7.63 -6.25 10.21
C ILE A 144 -6.39 -5.36 10.41
N VAL A 145 -6.34 -4.64 11.53
CA VAL A 145 -5.11 -3.99 12.01
C VAL A 145 -4.33 -4.99 12.87
N PRO A 146 -3.06 -5.29 12.53
CA PRO A 146 -2.24 -6.18 13.34
C PRO A 146 -2.09 -5.69 14.79
N ALA A 147 -2.17 -6.59 15.77
CA ALA A 147 -2.00 -6.22 17.18
C ALA A 147 -0.64 -5.55 17.46
N ASN A 148 0.40 -5.94 16.71
CA ASN A 148 1.76 -5.37 16.79
C ASN A 148 2.00 -4.18 15.84
N ILE A 149 0.95 -3.50 15.35
CA ILE A 149 1.08 -2.39 14.38
C ILE A 149 2.04 -1.29 14.85
N GLN A 150 2.14 -1.05 16.16
CA GLN A 150 3.09 -0.10 16.74
C GLN A 150 4.55 -0.40 16.37
N LYS A 151 4.91 -1.67 16.18
CA LYS A 151 6.25 -2.09 15.78
C LYS A 151 6.45 -2.10 14.27
N LEU A 152 5.35 -2.11 13.50
CA LEU A 152 5.37 -2.27 12.04
C LEU A 152 5.27 -0.93 11.32
N LEU A 153 4.46 0.00 11.84
CA LEU A 153 4.23 1.29 11.21
C LEU A 153 5.41 2.23 11.45
N THR A 154 6.12 2.57 10.38
CA THR A 154 7.21 3.56 10.38
C THR A 154 6.70 4.91 9.87
N PRO A 155 7.46 6.02 10.03
CA PRO A 155 7.12 7.29 9.38
C PRO A 155 6.90 7.17 7.86
N ARG A 156 7.73 6.36 7.18
CA ARG A 156 7.55 6.09 5.74
C ARG A 156 6.21 5.37 5.49
N GLY A 157 5.90 4.32 6.25
CA GLY A 157 4.60 3.64 6.15
C GLY A 157 3.43 4.61 6.39
N LEU A 158 3.56 5.50 7.39
CA LEU A 158 2.56 6.52 7.67
C LEU A 158 2.37 7.50 6.49
N ALA A 159 3.44 7.94 5.82
CA ALA A 159 3.31 8.77 4.62
C ALA A 159 2.44 8.09 3.55
N TYR A 160 2.70 6.81 3.27
CA TYR A 160 1.93 6.07 2.26
C TYR A 160 0.48 5.83 2.69
N TRP A 161 0.23 5.66 3.99
CA TRP A 161 -1.14 5.59 4.49
C TRP A 161 -1.87 6.92 4.32
N ILE A 162 -1.23 8.05 4.69
CA ILE A 162 -1.77 9.41 4.50
C ILE A 162 -2.06 9.69 3.03
N MET A 163 -1.15 9.34 2.11
CA MET A 163 -1.33 9.59 0.68
C MET A 163 -2.49 8.79 0.07
N VAL A 164 -2.90 7.69 0.70
CA VAL A 164 -3.98 6.83 0.21
C VAL A 164 -5.33 7.18 0.81
N ASP A 165 -5.40 7.30 2.14
CA ASP A 165 -6.66 7.44 2.88
C ASP A 165 -6.68 8.65 3.82
N GLY A 166 -5.70 9.55 3.69
CA GLY A 166 -5.68 10.84 4.39
C GLY A 166 -6.51 11.91 3.68
N SER A 167 -7.12 12.77 4.47
CA SER A 167 -7.79 13.98 4.01
C SER A 167 -7.56 15.14 4.98
N ILE A 168 -7.74 16.36 4.50
CA ILE A 168 -7.70 17.55 5.37
C ILE A 168 -9.09 17.74 5.97
N GLN A 169 -9.15 17.87 7.30
CA GLN A 169 -10.37 18.24 8.01
C GLN A 169 -10.06 19.43 8.92
N ASN A 170 -10.61 20.59 8.57
CA ASN A 170 -10.29 21.87 9.21
C ASN A 170 -8.77 22.15 9.19
N LYS A 171 -8.15 22.27 10.36
CA LYS A 171 -6.70 22.47 10.55
C LYS A 171 -5.95 21.16 10.80
N GLY A 172 -6.60 20.01 10.66
CA GLY A 172 -6.06 18.70 10.99
C GLY A 172 -6.02 17.74 9.81
N LEU A 173 -5.26 16.66 10.01
CA LEU A 173 -5.27 15.47 9.16
C LEU A 173 -6.33 14.50 9.68
N HIS A 174 -7.18 14.02 8.79
CA HIS A 174 -8.13 12.94 9.03
C HIS A 174 -7.67 11.68 8.28
N LEU A 175 -7.68 10.53 8.95
CA LEU A 175 -7.37 9.23 8.35
C LEU A 175 -8.64 8.38 8.28
N ASN A 176 -9.02 7.96 7.08
CA ASN A 176 -10.22 7.14 6.90
C ASN A 176 -9.98 5.70 7.35
N THR A 177 -10.51 5.34 8.52
CA THR A 177 -10.40 3.98 9.11
C THR A 177 -11.73 3.25 9.22
N TYR A 178 -12.73 3.62 8.42
CA TYR A 178 -14.11 3.13 8.55
C TYR A 178 -14.28 1.62 8.34
N ASN A 179 -13.27 0.96 7.76
CA ASN A 179 -13.27 -0.49 7.54
C ASN A 179 -12.69 -1.28 8.73
N PHE A 180 -12.28 -0.61 9.80
CA PHE A 180 -11.73 -1.21 11.01
C PHE A 180 -12.68 -1.05 12.20
N THR A 181 -12.59 -1.98 13.13
CA THR A 181 -13.33 -1.96 14.40
C THR A 181 -12.82 -0.85 15.34
N ASN A 182 -13.61 -0.47 16.33
CA ASN A 182 -13.22 0.55 17.31
C ASN A 182 -11.94 0.18 18.08
N GLU A 183 -11.72 -1.11 18.37
CA GLU A 183 -10.51 -1.58 19.05
C GLU A 183 -9.27 -1.39 18.17
N GLU A 184 -9.37 -1.74 16.89
CA GLU A 184 -8.31 -1.56 15.91
C GLU A 184 -7.98 -0.07 15.69
N VAL A 185 -9.01 0.78 15.61
CA VAL A 185 -8.85 2.23 15.52
C VAL A 185 -8.16 2.78 16.78
N LEU A 186 -8.50 2.28 17.96
CA LEU A 186 -7.82 2.68 19.20
C LEU A 186 -6.36 2.23 19.23
N ASN A 187 -6.04 1.06 18.68
CA ASN A 187 -4.66 0.60 18.53
C ASN A 187 -3.85 1.49 17.57
N LEU A 188 -4.44 1.87 16.43
CA LEU A 188 -3.85 2.84 15.50
C LEU A 188 -3.62 4.20 16.16
N LYS A 189 -4.61 4.71 16.90
CA LYS A 189 -4.49 5.96 17.66
C LYS A 189 -3.31 5.93 18.62
N ARG A 190 -3.21 4.91 19.48
CA ARG A 190 -2.09 4.73 20.42
C ARG A 190 -0.75 4.63 19.69
N THR A 191 -0.72 3.94 18.55
CA THR A 191 0.49 3.84 17.72
C THR A 191 0.95 5.20 17.23
N LEU A 192 0.03 6.02 16.71
CA LEU A 192 0.35 7.37 16.25
C LEU A 192 0.75 8.28 17.42
N GLU A 193 0.02 8.25 18.53
CA GLU A 193 0.40 8.98 19.75
C GLU A 193 1.83 8.62 20.16
N ASN A 194 2.17 7.33 20.28
CA ASN A 194 3.52 6.92 20.63
C ASN A 194 4.59 7.31 19.60
N MET A 195 4.26 7.34 18.31
CA MET A 195 5.17 7.79 17.25
C MET A 195 5.51 9.28 17.38
N PHE A 196 4.58 10.08 17.92
CA PHE A 196 4.70 11.53 18.05
C PHE A 196 4.80 12.02 19.51
N VAL A 197 4.78 11.17 20.54
CA VAL A 197 4.91 11.56 21.97
C VAL A 197 6.36 11.88 22.34
N ASP A 198 7.35 11.32 21.63
CA ASP A 198 8.78 11.72 21.71
C ASP A 198 9.05 13.14 21.15
N ILE A 199 8.00 13.94 20.89
CA ILE A 199 8.06 15.27 20.23
C ILE A 199 7.68 16.40 21.18
N ALA A 200 6.94 16.10 22.26
CA ALA A 200 6.45 17.09 23.22
C ALA A 200 7.27 17.13 24.53
N LYS A 201 8.37 16.39 24.60
CA LYS A 201 9.41 16.49 25.63
C LYS A 201 10.71 16.93 24.98
#